data_AF-A0A484D3U8-F1
#
_entry.id   AF-A0A484D3U8-F1
#
_cell.length_a   1.000
_cell.length_b   1.000
_cell.length_c   1.000
_cell.angle_alpha   90.00
_cell.angle_beta   90.00
_cell.angle_gamma   90.00
#
_symmetry.space_group_name_H-M   'P 1'
#
loop_
_entity.id
_entity.type
_entity.pdbx_description
1 polymer ?
#
loop_
_entity_poly.entity_id
_entity_poly.type
_entity_poly.pdbx_seq_one_letter_code
_entity_poly.pdbx_strand_id
1 'polypeptide(L)'
;MVLKEVFLATLTNLHIQNCLTDVDSWRLFANLNELCLVSFGFLNKILRVIKDTLEITEGGGPTLLELLSKAFQESVCHCLQKYCLNYSTALLYLDSLKPREDFGCYVKWCERNDQCRRLQLRDLLVAPLQRLTRYPLLLRNIAKRCQTEDETRGLQVVAEQVDTSICDLEGKVKWMDNYQKVKQLRDALVWQPVWERDKRAFFPENLKHLLKAVTLENLISHRSLLHEGKMGLSGNTKLNDVYLFLFDEFLLITKIKRNKKRSIGPEQNPLRMPQNLELDHLLKDGCTFTVLDQPVSLDRLQLKNIDQLNASTSGLPHSFIIMHQNRYQQCIGAFILQAASESAKKEWMSKIEGAVTALLKLDSQQPRVKSSSLWLESSQI
;
A
#
# COMPACT_ATOMS: atom_id res chain seq x y z
N MET A 1 3.35 23.46 -17.64
CA MET A 1 3.90 24.67 -16.99
C MET A 1 2.86 25.44 -16.18
N VAL A 2 1.57 25.42 -16.56
CA VAL A 2 0.49 26.10 -15.81
C VAL A 2 0.51 25.83 -14.30
N LEU A 3 0.63 24.57 -13.87
CA LEU A 3 0.74 24.25 -12.43
C LEU A 3 1.88 25.00 -11.72
N LYS A 4 3.01 25.21 -12.39
CA LYS A 4 4.16 25.90 -11.82
C LYS A 4 3.96 27.42 -11.84
N GLU A 5 3.68 27.95 -13.02
CA GLU A 5 3.64 29.40 -13.28
C GLU A 5 2.40 30.08 -12.69
N VAL A 6 1.26 29.39 -12.67
CA VAL A 6 0.01 29.97 -12.17
C VAL A 6 -0.22 29.58 -10.72
N PHE A 7 -0.15 28.29 -10.37
CA PHE A 7 -0.51 27.84 -9.02
C PHE A 7 0.68 27.97 -8.05
N LEU A 8 1.77 27.25 -8.29
CA LEU A 8 2.90 27.22 -7.35
C LEU A 8 3.55 28.61 -7.16
N ALA A 9 3.73 29.38 -8.23
CA ALA A 9 4.30 30.72 -8.15
C ALA A 9 3.38 31.68 -7.35
N THR A 10 2.07 31.63 -7.58
CA THR A 10 1.10 32.44 -6.84
C THR A 10 1.08 32.06 -5.37
N LEU A 11 1.07 30.75 -5.05
CA LEU A 11 1.14 30.28 -3.66
C LEU A 11 2.42 30.76 -2.96
N THR A 12 3.56 30.68 -3.66
CA THR A 12 4.85 31.15 -3.14
C THR A 12 4.81 32.66 -2.86
N ASN A 13 4.20 33.44 -3.76
CA ASN A 13 4.03 34.89 -3.56
C ASN A 13 3.12 35.19 -2.36
N LEU A 14 2.02 34.45 -2.21
CA LEU A 14 1.14 34.59 -1.04
C LEU A 14 1.88 34.28 0.27
N HIS A 15 2.73 33.24 0.30
CA HIS A 15 3.55 32.94 1.47
C HIS A 15 4.48 34.10 1.84
N ILE A 16 5.11 34.74 0.85
CA ILE A 16 5.97 35.92 1.07
C ILE A 16 5.17 37.08 1.67
N GLN A 17 3.90 37.22 1.30
CA GLN A 17 2.97 38.21 1.83
C GLN A 17 2.31 37.80 3.17
N ASN A 18 2.80 36.73 3.82
CA ASN A 18 2.22 36.17 5.05
C ASN A 18 0.77 35.67 4.93
N CYS A 19 0.35 35.26 3.72
CA CYS A 19 -0.92 34.60 3.46
C CYS A 19 -0.71 33.12 3.14
N LEU A 20 -1.61 32.24 3.60
CA LEU A 20 -1.58 30.79 3.35
C LEU A 20 -0.26 30.09 3.76
N THR A 21 0.54 30.67 4.67
CA THR A 21 1.87 30.14 5.05
C THR A 21 1.84 28.72 5.63
N ASP A 22 0.68 28.27 6.10
CA ASP A 22 0.43 26.94 6.61
C ASP A 22 0.16 25.90 5.51
N VAL A 23 -0.02 26.34 4.26
CA VAL A 23 -0.24 25.47 3.10
C VAL A 23 1.09 24.90 2.63
N ASP A 24 1.25 23.59 2.79
CA ASP A 24 2.45 22.87 2.38
C ASP A 24 2.48 22.69 0.85
N SER A 25 3.35 23.48 0.20
CA SER A 25 3.54 23.42 -1.26
C SER A 25 4.07 22.06 -1.74
N TRP A 26 4.89 21.39 -0.93
CA TRP A 26 5.42 20.06 -1.29
C TRP A 26 4.32 19.00 -1.28
N ARG A 27 3.39 19.05 -0.31
CA ARG A 27 2.25 18.13 -0.29
C ARG A 27 1.34 18.28 -1.51
N LEU A 28 1.13 19.51 -2.01
CA LEU A 28 0.30 19.75 -3.19
C LEU A 28 0.99 19.45 -4.52
N PHE A 29 2.25 19.88 -4.67
CA PHE A 29 2.92 19.90 -5.98
C PHE A 29 4.12 18.95 -6.08
N ALA A 30 4.55 18.32 -4.98
CA ALA A 30 5.69 17.41 -4.95
C ALA A 30 6.94 18.00 -5.64
N ASN A 31 7.59 17.21 -6.48
CA ASN A 31 8.76 17.59 -7.27
C ASN A 31 8.41 18.34 -8.58
N LEU A 32 7.31 19.11 -8.63
CA LEU A 32 6.88 19.81 -9.85
C LEU A 32 7.96 20.67 -10.52
N ASN A 33 8.83 21.32 -9.71
CA ASN A 33 9.94 22.12 -10.24
C ASN A 33 10.94 21.26 -11.02
N GLU A 34 11.39 20.15 -10.42
CA GLU A 34 12.25 19.14 -11.06
C GLU A 34 11.57 18.58 -12.32
N LEU A 35 10.27 18.26 -12.23
CA LEU A 35 9.50 17.73 -13.35
C LEU A 35 9.43 18.70 -14.53
N CYS A 36 9.25 20.00 -14.27
CA CYS A 36 9.26 21.02 -15.32
C CYS A 36 10.64 21.12 -15.97
N LEU A 37 11.73 21.10 -15.19
CA LEU A 37 13.10 21.15 -15.70
C LEU A 37 13.42 19.94 -16.57
N VAL A 38 13.15 18.72 -16.10
CA VAL A 38 13.37 17.49 -16.87
C VAL A 38 12.52 17.48 -18.13
N SER A 39 11.26 17.89 -18.05
CA SER A 39 10.35 17.95 -19.20
C SER A 39 10.82 18.94 -20.26
N PHE A 40 11.26 20.13 -19.85
CA PHE A 40 11.76 21.16 -20.74
C PHE A 40 13.09 20.76 -21.38
N GLY A 41 14.01 20.21 -20.58
CA GLY A 41 15.28 19.67 -21.08
C GLY A 41 15.05 18.55 -22.09
N PHE A 42 14.12 17.63 -21.82
CA PHE A 42 13.74 16.57 -22.76
C PHE A 42 13.19 17.11 -24.08
N LEU A 43 12.27 18.08 -24.01
CA LEU A 43 11.71 18.74 -25.20
C LEU A 43 12.81 19.41 -26.04
N ASN A 44 13.70 20.19 -25.43
CA ASN A 44 14.77 20.87 -26.15
C ASN A 44 15.74 19.89 -26.80
N LYS A 45 16.08 18.79 -26.12
CA LYS A 45 16.91 17.73 -26.70
C LYS A 45 16.23 17.10 -27.91
N ILE A 46 14.93 16.78 -27.83
CA ILE A 46 14.18 16.23 -28.98
C ILE A 46 14.16 17.23 -30.14
N LEU A 47 13.80 18.50 -29.88
CA LEU A 47 13.73 19.52 -30.91
C LEU A 47 15.08 19.75 -31.60
N ARG A 48 16.18 19.68 -30.84
CA ARG A 48 17.54 19.75 -31.38
C ARG A 48 17.81 18.58 -32.32
N VAL A 49 17.54 17.34 -31.90
CA VAL A 49 17.75 16.17 -32.77
C VAL A 49 16.88 16.24 -34.03
N ILE A 50 15.62 16.68 -33.92
CA ILE A 50 14.74 16.88 -35.09
C ILE A 50 15.32 17.93 -36.05
N LYS A 51 15.81 19.06 -35.51
CA LYS A 51 16.44 20.11 -36.31
C LYS A 51 17.69 19.58 -37.03
N ASP A 52 18.59 18.93 -36.30
CA ASP A 52 19.84 18.38 -36.85
C ASP A 52 19.55 17.32 -37.94
N THR A 53 18.47 16.53 -37.78
CA THR A 53 18.02 15.54 -38.78
C THR A 53 17.47 16.20 -40.06
N LEU A 54 16.82 17.36 -39.94
CA LEU A 54 16.26 18.10 -41.07
C LEU A 54 17.31 18.91 -41.85
N GLU A 55 18.39 19.34 -41.19
CA GLU A 55 19.44 20.17 -41.78
C GLU A 55 20.53 19.36 -42.53
N ILE A 56 20.35 18.05 -42.73
CA ILE A 56 21.27 17.12 -43.44
C ILE A 56 22.74 17.38 -43.03
N THR A 57 22.99 17.52 -41.73
CA THR A 57 24.36 17.68 -41.24
C THR A 57 25.00 16.29 -41.15
N GLU A 58 26.15 16.09 -41.80
CA GLU A 58 26.86 14.82 -41.80
C GLU A 58 27.18 14.36 -40.36
N GLY A 59 26.50 13.27 -39.96
CA GLY A 59 26.86 12.26 -38.97
C GLY A 59 27.78 12.65 -37.82
N GLY A 60 27.19 12.96 -36.65
CA GLY A 60 27.94 13.05 -35.40
C GLY A 60 27.10 13.28 -34.14
N GLY A 61 25.82 13.65 -34.28
CA GLY A 61 24.89 13.81 -33.16
C GLY A 61 24.24 12.49 -32.71
N PRO A 62 23.78 12.38 -31.44
CA PRO A 62 23.06 11.21 -30.96
C PRO A 62 21.75 11.01 -31.74
N THR A 63 21.43 9.76 -32.05
CA THR A 63 20.18 9.44 -32.76
C THR A 63 18.95 9.70 -31.90
N LEU A 64 17.77 9.84 -32.52
CA LEU A 64 16.51 9.96 -31.78
C LEU A 64 16.31 8.76 -30.84
N LEU A 65 16.67 7.55 -31.28
CA LEU A 65 16.57 6.34 -30.47
C LEU A 65 17.47 6.41 -29.22
N GLU A 66 18.74 6.78 -29.39
CA GLU A 66 19.69 6.92 -28.27
C GLU A 66 19.22 7.97 -27.25
N LEU A 67 18.72 9.11 -27.74
CA LEU A 67 18.17 10.17 -26.89
C LEU A 67 16.96 9.66 -26.11
N LEU A 68 16.02 8.99 -26.77
CA LEU A 68 14.81 8.49 -26.12
C LEU A 68 15.16 7.42 -25.08
N SER A 69 15.98 6.44 -25.46
CA SER A 69 16.45 5.38 -24.56
C SER A 69 17.11 5.98 -23.30
N LYS A 70 18.08 6.87 -23.49
CA LYS A 70 18.76 7.55 -22.37
C LYS A 70 17.81 8.39 -21.52
N ALA A 71 16.94 9.17 -22.14
CA ALA A 71 16.04 10.07 -21.43
C ALA A 71 15.02 9.31 -20.56
N PHE A 72 14.40 8.25 -21.09
CA PHE A 72 13.44 7.43 -20.35
C PHE A 72 14.12 6.58 -19.27
N GLN A 73 15.35 6.13 -19.51
CA GLN A 73 16.12 5.37 -18.52
C GLN A 73 16.58 6.21 -17.33
N GLU A 74 17.11 7.41 -17.58
CA GLU A 74 17.82 8.15 -16.54
C GLU A 74 16.95 9.18 -15.81
N SER A 75 15.99 9.81 -16.50
CA SER A 75 15.39 11.05 -15.99
C SER A 75 13.87 11.12 -16.07
N VAL A 76 13.28 10.86 -17.24
CA VAL A 76 11.85 11.12 -17.50
C VAL A 76 10.98 10.20 -16.64
N CYS A 77 11.22 8.89 -16.66
CA CYS A 77 10.44 7.93 -15.87
C CYS A 77 10.59 8.19 -14.37
N HIS A 78 11.82 8.30 -13.88
CA HIS A 78 12.08 8.49 -12.45
C HIS A 78 11.42 9.78 -11.91
N CYS A 79 11.55 10.89 -12.63
CA CYS A 79 10.97 12.16 -12.22
C CYS A 79 9.43 12.14 -12.22
N LEU A 80 8.82 11.48 -13.21
CA LEU A 80 7.36 11.30 -13.28
C LEU A 80 6.85 10.35 -12.19
N GLN A 81 7.54 9.23 -11.94
CA GLN A 81 7.19 8.30 -10.87
C GLN A 81 7.19 9.01 -9.50
N LYS A 82 8.23 9.79 -9.20
CA LYS A 82 8.32 10.55 -7.94
C LYS A 82 7.15 11.51 -7.75
N TYR A 83 6.70 12.19 -8.82
CA TYR A 83 5.51 13.03 -8.78
C TYR A 83 4.25 12.20 -8.52
N CYS A 84 4.07 11.12 -9.28
CA CYS A 84 2.89 10.27 -9.21
C CYS A 84 2.73 9.55 -7.86
N LEU A 85 3.83 9.20 -7.19
CA LEU A 85 3.78 8.63 -5.83
C LEU A 85 3.15 9.59 -4.81
N ASN A 86 3.29 10.91 -5.01
CA ASN A 86 2.64 11.90 -4.14
C ASN A 86 1.20 12.24 -4.58
N TYR A 87 0.76 11.84 -5.77
CA TYR A 87 -0.52 12.28 -6.34
C TYR A 87 -1.72 12.00 -5.43
N SER A 88 -1.83 10.80 -4.87
CA SER A 88 -2.92 10.44 -3.94
C SER A 88 -2.90 11.32 -2.68
N THR A 89 -1.71 11.57 -2.12
CA THR A 89 -1.52 12.44 -0.95
C THR A 89 -1.89 13.89 -1.27
N ALA A 90 -1.50 14.38 -2.44
CA ALA A 90 -1.85 15.73 -2.91
C ALA A 90 -3.36 15.93 -3.05
N LEU A 91 -4.08 14.93 -3.57
CA LEU A 91 -5.55 14.99 -3.67
C LEU A 91 -6.23 15.00 -2.31
N LEU A 92 -5.82 14.12 -1.39
CA LEU A 92 -6.37 14.10 -0.03
C LEU A 92 -6.11 15.44 0.69
N TYR A 93 -4.93 16.01 0.52
CA TYR A 93 -4.60 17.31 1.09
C TYR A 93 -5.41 18.43 0.45
N LEU A 94 -5.57 18.44 -0.88
CA LEU A 94 -6.43 19.38 -1.60
C LEU A 94 -7.88 19.32 -1.10
N ASP A 95 -8.43 18.13 -0.92
CA ASP A 95 -9.79 17.93 -0.41
C ASP A 95 -9.92 18.41 1.04
N SER A 96 -8.89 18.26 1.87
CA SER A 96 -8.86 18.78 3.24
C SER A 96 -8.85 20.31 3.32
N LEU A 97 -8.29 20.98 2.31
CA LEU A 97 -8.22 22.45 2.23
C LEU A 97 -9.47 23.07 1.57
N LYS A 98 -10.23 22.28 0.81
CA LYS A 98 -11.43 22.73 0.06
C LYS A 98 -12.48 23.46 0.90
N PRO A 99 -12.74 23.12 2.18
CA PRO A 99 -13.70 23.85 3.00
C PRO A 99 -13.26 25.27 3.38
N ARG A 100 -11.97 25.60 3.23
CA ARG A 100 -11.45 26.91 3.63
C ARG A 100 -11.70 27.96 2.54
N GLU A 101 -12.25 29.09 2.94
CA GLU A 101 -12.57 30.19 2.02
C GLU A 101 -11.31 30.86 1.44
N ASP A 102 -10.29 31.10 2.26
CA ASP A 102 -9.02 31.71 1.86
C ASP A 102 -8.32 30.92 0.75
N PHE A 103 -8.20 29.60 0.94
CA PHE A 103 -7.65 28.68 -0.05
C PHE A 103 -8.55 28.57 -1.28
N GLY A 104 -9.87 28.51 -1.08
CA GLY A 104 -10.84 28.51 -2.18
C GLY A 104 -10.75 29.75 -3.07
N CYS A 105 -10.51 30.93 -2.48
CA CYS A 105 -10.27 32.18 -3.20
C CYS A 105 -8.99 32.11 -4.05
N TYR A 106 -7.89 31.62 -3.47
CA TYR A 106 -6.63 31.39 -4.20
C TYR A 106 -6.83 30.46 -5.40
N VAL A 107 -7.46 29.29 -5.20
CA VAL A 107 -7.69 28.33 -6.28
C VAL A 107 -8.56 28.93 -7.38
N LYS A 108 -9.67 29.58 -7.03
CA LYS A 108 -10.55 30.24 -8.00
C LYS A 108 -9.84 31.36 -8.77
N TRP A 109 -8.95 32.11 -8.12
CA TRP A 109 -8.17 33.16 -8.79
C TRP A 109 -7.24 32.55 -9.84
N CYS A 110 -6.53 31.46 -9.48
CA CYS A 110 -5.66 30.74 -10.40
C CYS A 110 -6.44 30.09 -11.56
N GLU A 111 -7.59 29.47 -11.29
CA GLU A 111 -8.43 28.80 -12.30
C GLU A 111 -9.04 29.76 -13.33
N ARG A 112 -9.18 31.05 -13.00
CA ARG A 112 -9.62 32.10 -13.94
C ARG A 112 -8.56 32.50 -14.96
N ASN A 113 -7.30 32.12 -14.77
CA ASN A 113 -6.25 32.44 -15.70
C ASN A 113 -6.48 31.72 -17.05
N ASP A 114 -6.39 32.44 -18.17
CA ASP A 114 -6.62 31.89 -19.51
C ASP A 114 -5.70 30.69 -19.84
N GLN A 115 -4.50 30.67 -19.25
CA GLN A 115 -3.55 29.57 -19.41
C GLN A 115 -4.08 28.23 -18.84
N CYS A 116 -5.02 28.27 -17.90
CA CYS A 116 -5.67 27.09 -17.33
C CYS A 116 -6.64 26.42 -18.32
N ARG A 117 -7.07 27.11 -19.38
CA ARG A 117 -7.99 26.56 -20.41
C ARG A 117 -9.26 25.94 -19.81
N ARG A 118 -9.81 26.57 -18.76
CA ARG A 118 -10.99 26.10 -17.99
C ARG A 118 -10.79 24.79 -17.22
N LEU A 119 -9.56 24.30 -17.10
CA LEU A 119 -9.23 23.14 -16.25
C LEU A 119 -9.11 23.57 -14.80
N GLN A 120 -9.62 22.74 -13.90
CA GLN A 120 -9.48 22.95 -12.47
C GLN A 120 -8.10 22.47 -11.98
N LEU A 121 -7.70 22.91 -10.79
CA LEU A 121 -6.44 22.46 -10.18
C LEU A 121 -6.37 20.92 -10.12
N ARG A 122 -7.47 20.27 -9.76
CA ARG A 122 -7.57 18.80 -9.71
C ARG A 122 -7.28 18.14 -11.07
N ASP A 123 -7.80 18.70 -12.16
CA ASP A 123 -7.60 18.17 -13.52
C ASP A 123 -6.16 18.37 -13.99
N LEU A 124 -5.51 19.45 -13.54
CA LEU A 124 -4.12 19.71 -13.86
C LEU A 124 -3.17 18.78 -13.10
N LEU A 125 -3.47 18.46 -11.83
CA LEU A 125 -2.65 17.59 -10.99
C LEU A 125 -2.52 16.16 -11.55
N VAL A 126 -3.51 15.66 -12.29
CA VAL A 126 -3.46 14.32 -12.91
C VAL A 126 -2.65 14.28 -14.21
N ALA A 127 -2.34 15.43 -14.81
CA ALA A 127 -1.69 15.50 -16.12
C ALA A 127 -0.34 14.77 -16.22
N PRO A 128 0.57 14.80 -15.20
CA PRO A 128 1.81 14.02 -15.25
C PRO A 128 1.59 12.51 -15.30
N LEU A 129 0.58 11.98 -14.59
CA LEU A 129 0.23 10.56 -14.63
C LEU A 129 -0.30 10.18 -16.02
N GLN A 130 -1.22 10.99 -16.59
CA GLN A 130 -1.72 10.79 -17.95
C GLN A 130 -0.61 10.88 -19.01
N ARG A 131 0.39 11.74 -18.79
CA ARG A 131 1.52 11.87 -19.68
C ARG A 131 2.38 10.61 -19.66
N LEU A 132 2.65 10.06 -18.47
CA LEU A 132 3.43 8.83 -18.31
C LEU A 132 2.80 7.67 -19.07
N THR A 133 1.47 7.47 -18.94
CA THR A 133 0.75 6.36 -19.60
C THR A 133 0.61 6.53 -21.12
N ARG A 134 0.79 7.75 -21.66
CA ARG A 134 0.77 8.00 -23.10
C ARG A 134 2.10 7.68 -23.79
N TYR A 135 3.22 7.71 -23.08
CA TYR A 135 4.53 7.51 -23.68
C TYR A 135 4.71 6.16 -24.39
N PRO A 136 4.32 5.01 -23.80
CA PRO A 136 4.43 3.73 -24.48
C PRO A 136 3.62 3.69 -25.80
N LEU A 137 2.45 4.34 -25.82
CA LEU A 137 1.60 4.43 -27.02
C LEU A 137 2.26 5.26 -28.12
N LEU A 138 2.85 6.40 -27.76
CA LEU A 138 3.56 7.26 -28.69
C LEU A 138 4.81 6.57 -29.25
N LEU A 139 5.61 5.94 -28.39
CA LEU A 139 6.83 5.22 -28.79
C LEU A 139 6.51 4.08 -29.76
N ARG A 140 5.47 3.28 -29.48
CA ARG A 140 5.01 2.22 -30.39
C ARG A 140 4.49 2.75 -31.72
N ASN A 141 3.81 3.90 -31.71
CA ASN A 141 3.35 4.53 -32.95
C ASN A 141 4.51 5.08 -33.79
N ILE A 142 5.58 5.57 -33.16
CA ILE A 142 6.81 5.97 -33.85
C ILE A 142 7.49 4.73 -34.42
N ALA A 143 7.62 3.65 -33.64
CA ALA A 143 8.22 2.38 -34.09
C ALA A 143 7.55 1.83 -35.35
N LYS A 144 6.21 1.87 -35.44
CA LYS A 144 5.44 1.44 -36.62
C LYS A 144 5.74 2.24 -37.90
N ARG A 145 6.35 3.42 -37.78
CA ARG A 145 6.65 4.33 -38.89
C ARG A 145 8.14 4.39 -39.22
N CYS A 146 8.98 3.64 -38.50
CA CYS A 146 10.41 3.55 -38.77
C CYS A 146 10.67 2.64 -39.98
N GLN A 147 11.73 2.92 -40.73
CA GLN A 147 12.08 2.18 -41.95
C GLN A 147 13.04 1.01 -41.66
N THR A 148 13.80 1.07 -40.57
CA THR A 148 14.77 0.04 -40.20
C THR A 148 14.23 -0.86 -39.07
N GLU A 149 14.53 -2.15 -39.15
CA GLU A 149 14.15 -3.10 -38.10
C GLU A 149 14.86 -2.82 -36.78
N ASP A 150 16.11 -2.34 -36.83
CA ASP A 150 16.89 -2.02 -35.64
C ASP A 150 16.30 -0.84 -34.85
N GLU A 151 15.88 0.23 -35.53
CA GLU A 151 15.19 1.36 -34.87
C GLU A 151 13.82 0.94 -34.31
N THR A 152 13.10 0.11 -35.06
CA THR A 152 11.79 -0.42 -34.63
C THR A 152 11.93 -1.24 -33.35
N ARG A 153 12.90 -2.17 -33.32
CA ARG A 153 13.23 -2.99 -32.16
C ARG A 153 13.70 -2.12 -30.99
N GLY A 154 14.57 -1.15 -31.24
CA GLY A 154 15.04 -0.21 -30.23
C GLY A 154 13.90 0.56 -29.56
N LEU A 155 12.97 1.12 -30.35
CA LEU A 155 11.81 1.85 -29.82
C LEU A 155 10.83 0.96 -29.07
N GLN A 156 10.68 -0.31 -29.46
CA GLN A 156 9.90 -1.29 -28.70
C GLN A 156 10.51 -1.54 -27.32
N VAL A 157 11.83 -1.72 -27.23
CA VAL A 157 12.53 -1.87 -25.94
C VAL A 157 12.32 -0.65 -25.05
N VAL A 158 12.41 0.57 -25.60
CA VAL A 158 12.13 1.79 -24.83
C VAL A 158 10.66 1.85 -24.38
N ALA A 159 9.71 1.43 -25.22
CA ALA A 159 8.30 1.38 -24.83
C ALA A 159 8.04 0.38 -23.70
N GLU A 160 8.63 -0.81 -23.76
CA GLU A 160 8.56 -1.85 -22.72
C GLU A 160 9.19 -1.38 -21.41
N GLN A 161 10.28 -0.61 -21.49
CA GLN A 161 10.92 0.00 -20.32
C GLN A 161 9.99 1.00 -19.62
N VAL A 162 9.26 1.82 -20.40
CA VAL A 162 8.29 2.76 -19.82
C VAL A 162 7.10 1.99 -19.22
N ASP A 163 6.62 0.92 -19.85
CA ASP A 163 5.57 0.06 -19.28
C ASP A 163 6.01 -0.60 -17.98
N THR A 164 7.23 -1.15 -17.92
CA THR A 164 7.83 -1.68 -16.70
C THR A 164 7.86 -0.61 -15.61
N SER A 165 8.25 0.62 -15.96
CA SER A 165 8.23 1.76 -15.04
C SER A 165 6.82 2.10 -14.53
N ILE A 166 5.78 1.92 -15.34
CA ILE A 166 4.38 2.10 -14.92
C ILE A 166 3.97 0.99 -13.96
N CYS A 167 4.28 -0.27 -14.27
CA CYS A 167 4.01 -1.41 -13.39
C CYS A 167 4.73 -1.26 -12.03
N ASP A 168 5.99 -0.83 -12.03
CA ASP A 168 6.75 -0.55 -10.81
C ASP A 168 6.10 0.54 -9.97
N LEU A 169 5.58 1.60 -10.61
CA LEU A 169 4.87 2.67 -9.94
C LEU A 169 3.59 2.15 -9.28
N GLU A 170 2.79 1.36 -10.00
CA GLU A 170 1.58 0.73 -9.44
C GLU A 170 1.91 -0.17 -8.24
N GLY A 171 3.01 -0.94 -8.34
CA GLY A 171 3.53 -1.75 -7.24
C GLY A 171 3.92 -0.90 -6.03
N LYS A 172 4.65 0.20 -6.24
CA LYS A 172 5.03 1.15 -5.16
C LYS A 172 3.82 1.80 -4.51
N VAL A 173 2.80 2.20 -5.27
CA VAL A 173 1.56 2.77 -4.72
C VAL A 173 0.85 1.75 -3.82
N LYS A 174 0.65 0.53 -4.31
CA LYS A 174 0.07 -0.57 -3.51
C LYS A 174 0.87 -0.85 -2.25
N TRP A 175 2.20 -0.84 -2.35
CA TRP A 175 3.09 -1.02 -1.20
C TRP A 175 2.95 0.11 -0.18
N MET A 176 2.87 1.37 -0.62
CA MET A 176 2.68 2.52 0.26
C MET A 176 1.33 2.46 0.99
N ASP A 177 0.25 2.10 0.29
CA ASP A 177 -1.07 1.92 0.89
C ASP A 177 -1.04 0.80 1.94
N ASN A 178 -0.41 -0.33 1.61
CA ASN A 178 -0.23 -1.44 2.54
C ASN A 178 0.60 -1.04 3.77
N TYR A 179 1.73 -0.36 3.56
CA TYR A 179 2.60 0.12 4.62
C TYR A 179 1.87 1.08 5.57
N GLN A 180 1.11 2.03 5.03
CA GLN A 180 0.34 2.98 5.84
C GLN A 180 -0.74 2.26 6.64
N LYS A 181 -1.44 1.30 6.03
CA LYS A 181 -2.46 0.48 6.68
C LYS A 181 -1.88 -0.37 7.79
N VAL A 182 -0.74 -1.02 7.54
CA VAL A 182 0.01 -1.81 8.52
C VAL A 182 0.50 -0.94 9.69
N LYS A 183 0.97 0.28 9.41
CA LYS A 183 1.37 1.25 10.43
C LYS A 183 0.19 1.64 11.33
N GLN A 184 -0.97 1.95 10.75
CA GLN A 184 -2.19 2.25 11.53
C GLN A 184 -2.65 1.04 12.34
N LEU A 185 -2.61 -0.16 11.74
CA LEU A 185 -2.97 -1.40 12.41
C LEU A 185 -2.04 -1.70 13.58
N ARG A 186 -0.73 -1.47 13.44
CA ARG A 186 0.25 -1.60 14.54
C ARG A 186 -0.16 -0.76 15.75
N ASP A 187 -0.56 0.49 15.52
CA ASP A 187 -0.95 1.41 16.59
C ASP A 187 -2.29 0.98 17.25
N ALA A 188 -3.14 0.24 16.52
CA ALA A 188 -4.41 -0.29 17.01
C ALA A 188 -4.32 -1.70 17.62
N LEU A 189 -3.22 -2.43 17.40
CA LEU A 189 -3.03 -3.79 17.87
C LEU A 189 -2.61 -3.82 19.34
N VAL A 190 -3.31 -4.62 20.12
CA VAL A 190 -3.08 -4.80 21.55
C VAL A 190 -2.64 -6.24 21.79
N TRP A 191 -1.42 -6.41 22.27
CA TRP A 191 -0.87 -7.69 22.68
C TRP A 191 -1.19 -7.95 24.13
N GLN A 192 -1.89 -9.03 24.43
CA GLN A 192 -2.11 -9.42 25.81
C GLN A 192 -0.84 -10.05 26.40
N PRO A 193 -0.50 -9.74 27.66
CA PRO A 193 0.58 -10.41 28.35
C PRO A 193 0.40 -11.93 28.41
N VAL A 194 1.51 -12.66 28.45
CA VAL A 194 1.53 -14.13 28.42
C VAL A 194 0.69 -14.74 29.57
N TRP A 195 0.69 -14.10 30.74
CA TRP A 195 -0.06 -14.54 31.92
C TRP A 195 -1.57 -14.27 31.85
N GLU A 196 -2.04 -13.37 30.98
CA GLU A 196 -3.48 -13.21 30.72
C GLU A 196 -3.99 -14.25 29.71
N ARG A 197 -3.10 -14.74 28.85
CA ARG A 197 -3.41 -15.72 27.81
C ARG A 197 -3.53 -17.13 28.37
N ASP A 198 -2.56 -17.56 29.17
CA ASP A 198 -2.57 -18.90 29.77
C ASP A 198 -3.12 -18.85 31.21
N LYS A 199 -4.43 -19.11 31.35
CA LYS A 199 -5.10 -19.18 32.66
C LYS A 199 -4.56 -20.29 33.59
N ARG A 200 -3.73 -21.20 33.08
CA ARG A 200 -3.13 -22.30 33.85
C ARG A 200 -1.74 -21.95 34.39
N ALA A 201 -1.11 -20.90 33.89
CA ALA A 201 0.20 -20.46 34.32
C ALA A 201 0.07 -19.46 35.47
N PHE A 202 0.59 -19.81 36.64
CA PHE A 202 0.62 -18.91 37.79
C PHE A 202 1.85 -18.00 37.73
N PHE A 203 1.62 -16.70 37.74
CA PHE A 203 2.68 -15.68 37.79
C PHE A 203 2.50 -14.79 39.02
N PRO A 204 3.43 -14.83 39.98
CA PRO A 204 3.42 -13.93 41.14
C PRO A 204 3.39 -12.46 40.72
N GLU A 205 2.49 -11.66 41.33
CA GLU A 205 2.32 -10.22 41.02
C GLU A 205 3.63 -9.43 41.17
N ASN A 206 4.45 -9.77 42.15
CA ASN A 206 5.74 -9.15 42.41
C ASN A 206 6.79 -9.45 41.34
N LEU A 207 6.59 -10.42 40.43
CA LEU A 207 7.52 -10.74 39.35
C LEU A 207 7.05 -10.22 37.98
N LYS A 208 5.80 -9.73 37.87
CA LYS A 208 5.25 -9.24 36.60
C LYS A 208 6.01 -8.06 36.02
N HIS A 209 6.60 -7.21 36.87
CA HIS A 209 7.39 -6.05 36.44
C HIS A 209 8.71 -6.46 35.74
N LEU A 210 9.22 -7.67 35.97
CA LEU A 210 10.40 -8.21 35.29
C LEU A 210 10.08 -8.76 33.90
N LEU A 211 8.82 -9.15 33.68
CA LEU A 211 8.34 -9.60 32.39
C LEU A 211 7.98 -8.38 31.56
N LYS A 212 8.97 -7.80 30.87
CA LYS A 212 8.68 -6.83 29.80
C LYS A 212 7.65 -7.47 28.87
N ALA A 213 6.56 -6.75 28.60
CA ALA A 213 5.72 -7.10 27.47
C ALA A 213 6.64 -7.14 26.25
N VAL A 214 6.87 -8.32 25.67
CA VAL A 214 7.52 -8.42 24.37
C VAL A 214 6.50 -7.84 23.40
N THR A 215 6.50 -6.53 23.27
CA THR A 215 5.69 -5.85 22.28
C THR A 215 6.28 -6.25 20.95
N LEU A 216 5.50 -7.01 20.18
CA LEU A 216 5.83 -7.42 18.82
C LEU A 216 5.74 -6.21 17.87
N GLU A 217 6.24 -5.04 18.30
CA GLU A 217 6.25 -3.77 17.56
C GLU A 217 6.95 -3.92 16.20
N ASN A 218 7.94 -4.81 16.13
CA ASN A 218 8.68 -5.11 14.91
C ASN A 218 8.08 -6.23 14.05
N LEU A 219 7.11 -7.01 14.56
CA LEU A 219 6.60 -8.19 13.85
C LEU A 219 5.95 -7.80 12.52
N ILE A 220 5.28 -6.65 12.49
CA ILE A 220 4.40 -6.25 11.38
C ILE A 220 5.02 -5.12 10.53
N SER A 221 5.98 -4.36 11.08
CA SER A 221 6.50 -3.13 10.47
C SER A 221 7.16 -3.30 9.08
N HIS A 222 7.51 -4.54 8.68
CA HIS A 222 8.09 -4.87 7.37
C HIS A 222 7.31 -5.96 6.63
N ARG A 223 6.03 -6.18 6.98
CA ARG A 223 5.21 -7.27 6.44
C ARG A 223 4.09 -6.75 5.57
N SER A 224 3.76 -7.51 4.54
CA SER A 224 2.63 -7.20 3.67
C SER A 224 1.35 -7.82 4.22
N LEU A 225 0.32 -7.01 4.46
CA LEU A 225 -1.02 -7.52 4.74
C LEU A 225 -1.65 -8.02 3.43
N LEU A 226 -1.87 -9.32 3.30
CA LEU A 226 -2.38 -9.97 2.08
C LEU A 226 -3.91 -10.05 2.05
N HIS A 227 -4.53 -10.27 3.20
CA HIS A 227 -5.98 -10.36 3.32
C HIS A 227 -6.44 -10.10 4.74
N GLU A 228 -7.67 -9.63 4.90
CA GLU A 228 -8.26 -9.32 6.20
C GLU A 228 -9.78 -9.46 6.18
N GLY A 229 -10.39 -9.63 7.36
CA GLY A 229 -11.84 -9.72 7.44
C GLY A 229 -12.39 -10.31 8.74
N LYS A 230 -13.70 -10.12 8.92
CA LYS A 230 -14.46 -10.63 10.07
C LYS A 230 -14.81 -12.11 9.90
N MET A 231 -14.67 -12.87 10.98
CA MET A 231 -15.11 -14.26 11.09
C MET A 231 -15.69 -14.56 12.46
N GLY A 232 -16.46 -15.64 12.56
CA GLY A 232 -16.80 -16.24 13.84
C GLY A 232 -15.76 -17.27 14.24
N LEU A 233 -15.18 -17.16 15.43
CA LEU A 233 -14.35 -18.20 16.03
C LEU A 233 -15.23 -19.08 16.94
N SER A 234 -15.26 -20.38 16.67
CA SER A 234 -15.97 -21.33 17.55
C SER A 234 -15.26 -21.46 18.89
N GLY A 235 -15.97 -21.12 19.97
CA GLY A 235 -15.52 -21.29 21.34
C GLY A 235 -16.37 -22.32 22.10
N ASN A 236 -15.95 -22.66 23.33
CA ASN A 236 -16.56 -23.73 24.13
C ASN A 236 -18.08 -23.61 24.35
N THR A 237 -18.65 -22.40 24.29
CA THR A 237 -20.08 -22.16 24.54
C THR A 237 -20.75 -21.21 23.56
N LYS A 238 -20.00 -20.39 22.81
CA LYS A 238 -20.53 -19.38 21.87
C LYS A 238 -19.53 -19.11 20.75
N LEU A 239 -20.05 -18.68 19.59
CA LEU A 239 -19.25 -18.08 18.52
C LEU A 239 -18.78 -16.69 18.94
N ASN A 240 -17.48 -16.45 18.86
CA ASN A 240 -16.87 -15.15 19.15
C ASN A 240 -16.55 -14.42 17.84
N ASP A 241 -17.00 -13.17 17.71
CA ASP A 241 -16.61 -12.34 16.57
C ASP A 241 -15.12 -12.00 16.64
N VAL A 242 -14.38 -12.42 15.62
CA VAL A 242 -12.95 -12.18 15.45
C VAL A 242 -12.68 -11.45 14.14
N TYR A 243 -11.54 -10.78 14.09
CA TYR A 243 -10.99 -10.18 12.88
C TYR A 243 -9.65 -10.83 12.57
N LEU A 244 -9.53 -11.37 11.37
CA LEU A 244 -8.34 -12.06 10.90
C LEU A 244 -7.48 -11.12 10.07
N PHE A 245 -6.17 -11.20 10.25
CA PHE A 245 -5.18 -10.51 9.42
C PHE A 245 -4.18 -11.54 8.89
N LEU A 246 -4.21 -11.79 7.59
CA LEU A 246 -3.28 -12.66 6.89
C LEU A 246 -2.11 -11.82 6.37
N PHE A 247 -0.92 -12.05 6.92
CA PHE A 247 0.33 -11.50 6.42
C PHE A 247 1.03 -12.48 5.49
N ASP A 248 2.08 -12.01 4.84
CA ASP A 248 2.98 -12.82 4.00
C ASP A 248 3.63 -14.01 4.72
N GLU A 249 3.83 -13.93 6.04
CA GLU A 249 4.49 -15.00 6.82
C GLU A 249 3.64 -15.65 7.91
N PHE A 250 2.58 -14.99 8.37
CA PHE A 250 1.76 -15.50 9.48
C PHE A 250 0.32 -15.02 9.40
N LEU A 251 -0.55 -15.69 10.15
CA LEU A 251 -1.93 -15.31 10.36
C LEU A 251 -2.13 -14.82 11.80
N LEU A 252 -2.81 -13.68 11.98
CA LEU A 252 -3.26 -13.18 13.27
C LEU A 252 -4.76 -13.34 13.45
N ILE A 253 -5.15 -13.83 14.62
CA ILE A 253 -6.54 -13.93 15.07
C ILE A 253 -6.74 -12.90 16.18
N THR A 254 -7.63 -11.93 15.95
CA THR A 254 -7.84 -10.81 16.89
C THR A 254 -9.30 -10.65 17.26
N LYS A 255 -9.55 -10.07 18.43
CA LYS A 255 -10.87 -9.64 18.89
C LYS A 255 -11.00 -8.14 18.75
N ILE A 256 -12.10 -7.70 18.13
CA ILE A 256 -12.39 -6.27 17.98
C ILE A 256 -12.91 -5.73 19.31
N LYS A 257 -12.29 -4.64 19.79
CA LYS A 257 -12.79 -3.87 20.93
C LYS A 257 -13.04 -2.43 20.48
N ARG A 258 -14.32 -2.03 20.46
CA ARG A 258 -14.73 -0.65 20.15
C ARG A 258 -14.56 0.22 21.38
N ASN A 259 -13.84 1.34 21.25
CA ASN A 259 -13.74 2.33 22.32
C ASN A 259 -14.99 3.23 22.30
N LYS A 260 -15.81 3.18 23.36
CA LYS A 260 -17.05 3.98 23.50
C LYS A 260 -16.85 5.51 23.57
N LYS A 261 -15.63 6.04 23.47
CA LYS A 261 -15.32 7.47 23.72
C LYS A 261 -15.36 8.39 22.48
N ARG A 262 -15.67 7.91 21.27
CA ARG A 262 -15.70 8.74 20.04
C ARG A 262 -16.89 8.47 19.12
N SER A 263 -18.10 8.36 19.65
CA SER A 263 -19.32 8.42 18.83
C SER A 263 -20.05 9.75 19.04
N ILE A 264 -19.72 10.76 18.24
CA ILE A 264 -20.61 11.89 17.97
C ILE A 264 -20.89 11.86 16.46
N GLY A 265 -22.06 11.37 16.07
CA GLY A 265 -22.55 11.34 14.69
C GLY A 265 -23.65 10.30 14.50
N PRO A 266 -24.76 10.62 13.81
CA PRO A 266 -25.97 9.81 13.81
C PRO A 266 -25.81 8.53 12.99
N GLU A 267 -26.48 7.48 13.47
CA GLU A 267 -26.50 6.13 12.89
C GLU A 267 -26.97 6.15 11.43
N GLN A 268 -26.19 5.54 10.54
CA GLN A 268 -26.65 5.13 9.21
C GLN A 268 -26.61 3.60 9.09
N ASN A 269 -27.70 3.07 8.52
CA ASN A 269 -28.04 1.66 8.38
C ASN A 269 -26.93 0.76 7.77
N PRO A 270 -26.82 -0.51 8.20
CA PRO A 270 -25.84 -1.46 7.69
C PRO A 270 -26.33 -2.12 6.39
N LEU A 271 -26.11 -1.46 5.25
CA LEU A 271 -26.09 -2.18 3.95
C LEU A 271 -24.71 -2.81 3.78
N ARG A 272 -24.65 -4.07 3.31
CA ARG A 272 -23.43 -4.87 3.12
C ARG A 272 -22.35 -4.05 2.42
N MET A 273 -21.30 -3.70 3.16
CA MET A 273 -20.17 -2.93 2.64
C MET A 273 -19.07 -3.87 2.11
N PRO A 274 -18.28 -3.42 1.12
CA PRO A 274 -17.11 -4.17 0.65
C PRO A 274 -16.08 -4.34 1.78
N GLN A 275 -15.54 -5.55 1.94
CA GLN A 275 -14.62 -5.93 3.03
C GLN A 275 -13.38 -5.01 3.13
N ASN A 276 -12.87 -4.52 2.00
CA ASN A 276 -11.69 -3.65 1.96
C ASN A 276 -11.87 -2.27 2.64
N LEU A 277 -13.09 -1.75 2.72
CA LEU A 277 -13.37 -0.46 3.37
C LEU A 277 -13.65 -0.60 4.87
N GLU A 278 -14.01 -1.80 5.32
CA GLU A 278 -14.44 -2.04 6.70
C GLU A 278 -13.32 -1.79 7.72
N LEU A 279 -12.08 -2.20 7.41
CA LEU A 279 -10.95 -2.00 8.31
C LEU A 279 -10.59 -0.52 8.48
N ASP A 280 -10.56 0.24 7.38
CA ASP A 280 -10.21 1.65 7.40
C ASP A 280 -11.21 2.46 8.25
N HIS A 281 -12.50 2.10 8.18
CA HIS A 281 -13.52 2.66 9.06
C HIS A 281 -13.31 2.27 10.52
N LEU A 282 -13.06 0.99 10.81
CA LEU A 282 -12.80 0.53 12.19
C LEU A 282 -11.57 1.22 12.81
N LEU A 283 -10.52 1.44 12.03
CA LEU A 283 -9.33 2.16 12.47
C LEU A 283 -9.62 3.66 12.69
N LYS A 284 -10.40 4.30 11.81
CA LYS A 284 -10.86 5.70 12.00
C LYS A 284 -11.72 5.88 13.24
N ASP A 285 -12.56 4.89 13.56
CA ASP A 285 -13.40 4.86 14.76
C ASP A 285 -12.61 4.61 16.06
N GLY A 286 -11.28 4.40 15.96
CA GLY A 286 -10.42 4.13 17.11
C GLY A 286 -10.65 2.75 17.74
N CYS A 287 -11.10 1.78 16.94
CA CYS A 287 -11.20 0.40 17.38
C CYS A 287 -9.80 -0.19 17.61
N THR A 288 -9.66 -0.97 18.67
CA THR A 288 -8.43 -1.72 18.96
C THR A 288 -8.65 -3.20 18.67
N PHE A 289 -7.60 -3.87 18.20
CA PHE A 289 -7.60 -5.30 17.88
C PHE A 289 -6.76 -6.05 18.90
N THR A 290 -7.41 -6.78 19.81
CA THR A 290 -6.71 -7.56 20.84
C THR A 290 -6.33 -8.92 20.28
N VAL A 291 -5.03 -9.23 20.23
CA VAL A 291 -4.55 -10.52 19.71
C VAL A 291 -4.95 -11.65 20.66
N LEU A 292 -5.65 -12.66 20.13
CA LEU A 292 -6.21 -13.75 20.93
C LEU A 292 -5.20 -14.88 21.21
N ASP A 293 -4.32 -15.17 20.27
CA ASP A 293 -3.29 -16.18 20.40
C ASP A 293 -2.01 -15.76 19.64
N GLN A 294 -0.91 -16.50 19.81
CA GLN A 294 0.33 -16.25 19.08
C GLN A 294 0.10 -16.26 17.56
N PRO A 295 0.88 -15.47 16.81
CA PRO A 295 0.84 -15.51 15.35
C PRO A 295 1.03 -16.95 14.84
N VAL A 296 0.15 -17.40 13.96
CA VAL A 296 0.24 -18.73 13.35
C VAL A 296 1.12 -18.61 12.12
N SER A 297 2.34 -19.11 12.20
CA SER A 297 3.29 -19.08 11.09
C SER A 297 2.78 -19.91 9.91
N LEU A 298 2.83 -19.38 8.70
CA LEU A 298 2.25 -20.01 7.51
C LEU A 298 2.99 -21.30 7.10
N ASP A 299 4.29 -21.40 7.38
CA ASP A 299 5.09 -22.63 7.17
C ASP A 299 4.63 -23.81 8.06
N ARG A 300 3.81 -23.54 9.08
CA ARG A 300 3.31 -24.53 10.04
C ARG A 300 1.79 -24.50 10.20
N LEU A 301 1.12 -23.84 9.27
CA LEU A 301 -0.33 -23.76 9.21
C LEU A 301 -0.85 -24.93 8.37
N GLN A 302 -1.71 -25.76 8.94
CA GLN A 302 -2.48 -26.74 8.18
C GLN A 302 -3.95 -26.33 8.11
N LEU A 303 -4.47 -26.27 6.90
CA LEU A 303 -5.84 -25.90 6.61
C LEU A 303 -6.68 -27.16 6.37
N LYS A 304 -7.85 -27.26 7.00
CA LYS A 304 -8.81 -28.35 6.75
C LYS A 304 -10.20 -27.80 6.47
N ASN A 305 -10.78 -28.19 5.34
CA ASN A 305 -12.17 -27.89 5.02
C ASN A 305 -13.11 -28.71 5.91
N ILE A 306 -14.23 -28.10 6.35
CA ILE A 306 -15.35 -28.84 6.93
C ILE A 306 -16.41 -29.01 5.83
N ASP A 307 -16.66 -30.25 5.45
CA ASP A 307 -17.66 -30.59 4.44
C ASP A 307 -19.08 -30.33 4.93
N GLN A 308 -20.01 -30.18 4.00
CA GLN A 308 -21.39 -29.76 4.28
C GLN A 308 -22.13 -30.70 5.25
N LEU A 309 -21.83 -31.99 5.21
CA LEU A 309 -22.37 -32.99 6.14
C LEU A 309 -21.91 -32.70 7.59
N ASN A 310 -20.60 -32.60 7.81
CA ASN A 310 -20.02 -32.32 9.12
C ASN A 310 -20.42 -30.94 9.66
N ALA A 311 -20.53 -29.94 8.77
CA ALA A 311 -21.00 -28.60 9.09
C ALA A 311 -22.45 -28.61 9.59
N SER A 312 -23.33 -29.40 8.95
CA SER A 312 -24.74 -29.52 9.32
C SER A 312 -24.92 -30.25 10.65
N THR A 313 -24.18 -31.34 10.86
CA THR A 313 -24.21 -32.10 12.13
C THR A 313 -23.68 -31.30 13.30
N SER A 314 -22.65 -30.46 13.08
CA SER A 314 -22.01 -29.68 14.15
C SER A 314 -22.61 -28.30 14.36
N GLY A 315 -23.59 -27.90 13.54
CA GLY A 315 -24.18 -26.55 13.58
C GLY A 315 -23.19 -25.42 13.19
N LEU A 316 -22.17 -25.73 12.39
CA LEU A 316 -21.10 -24.82 11.99
C LEU A 316 -21.10 -24.62 10.46
N PRO A 317 -22.09 -23.89 9.89
CA PRO A 317 -22.15 -23.67 8.45
C PRO A 317 -20.94 -22.84 7.99
N HIS A 318 -20.49 -23.06 6.76
CA HIS A 318 -19.40 -22.28 6.11
C HIS A 318 -18.12 -22.17 6.97
N SER A 319 -17.78 -23.24 7.68
CA SER A 319 -16.63 -23.27 8.58
C SER A 319 -15.45 -24.07 8.00
N PHE A 320 -14.25 -23.75 8.48
CA PHE A 320 -13.00 -24.46 8.19
C PHE A 320 -12.10 -24.45 9.43
N ILE A 321 -11.10 -25.32 9.46
CA ILE A 321 -10.20 -25.50 10.60
C ILE A 321 -8.80 -25.06 10.22
N ILE A 322 -8.18 -24.27 11.10
CA ILE A 322 -6.76 -23.94 11.07
C ILE A 322 -6.08 -24.71 12.20
N MET A 323 -5.11 -25.55 11.86
CA MET A 323 -4.26 -26.22 12.83
C MET A 323 -2.88 -25.57 12.81
N HIS A 324 -2.38 -25.19 13.98
CA HIS A 324 -1.03 -24.67 14.17
C HIS A 324 -0.14 -25.80 14.69
N GLN A 325 0.90 -26.13 13.93
CA GLN A 325 1.89 -27.12 14.33
C GLN A 325 3.16 -26.46 14.86
N ASN A 326 3.82 -27.12 15.79
CA ASN A 326 5.19 -26.75 16.16
C ASN A 326 6.21 -27.36 15.19
N ARG A 327 7.49 -27.05 15.38
CA ARG A 327 8.61 -27.59 14.58
C ARG A 327 8.72 -29.12 14.61
N TYR A 328 8.05 -29.80 15.54
CA TYR A 328 8.04 -31.25 15.71
C TYR A 328 6.75 -31.87 15.17
N GLN A 329 6.00 -31.14 14.34
CA GLN A 329 4.73 -31.59 13.74
C GLN A 329 3.61 -31.89 14.76
N GLN A 330 3.77 -31.45 16.01
CA GLN A 330 2.71 -31.57 17.01
C GLN A 330 1.73 -30.42 16.87
N CYS A 331 0.43 -30.73 16.89
CA CYS A 331 -0.62 -29.73 16.90
C CYS A 331 -0.63 -29.02 18.26
N ILE A 332 -0.28 -27.73 18.26
CA ILE A 332 -0.24 -26.88 19.46
C ILE A 332 -1.46 -25.95 19.56
N GLY A 333 -2.26 -25.86 18.51
CA GLY A 333 -3.52 -25.10 18.50
C GLY A 333 -4.41 -25.49 17.34
N ALA A 334 -5.72 -25.44 17.55
CA ALA A 334 -6.73 -25.67 16.51
C ALA A 334 -7.84 -24.62 16.64
N PHE A 335 -8.14 -23.95 15.54
CA PHE A 335 -9.13 -22.88 15.47
C PHE A 335 -10.19 -23.24 14.43
N ILE A 336 -11.45 -23.26 14.83
CA ILE A 336 -12.57 -23.46 13.92
C ILE A 336 -13.14 -22.09 13.59
N LEU A 337 -13.00 -21.68 12.33
CA LEU A 337 -13.40 -20.38 11.84
C LEU A 337 -14.61 -20.51 10.93
N GLN A 338 -15.57 -19.64 11.15
CA GLN A 338 -16.85 -19.58 10.45
C GLN A 338 -16.92 -18.30 9.61
N ALA A 339 -17.08 -18.47 8.30
CA ALA A 339 -17.26 -17.37 7.37
C ALA A 339 -18.74 -16.97 7.24
N ALA A 340 -19.00 -15.75 6.77
CA ALA A 340 -20.36 -15.24 6.54
C ALA A 340 -21.09 -15.94 5.36
N SER A 341 -20.34 -16.55 4.44
CA SER A 341 -20.86 -17.27 3.27
C SER A 341 -19.89 -18.34 2.80
N GLU A 342 -20.37 -19.29 2.01
CA GLU A 342 -19.52 -20.30 1.36
C GLU A 342 -18.50 -19.67 0.40
N SER A 343 -18.86 -18.58 -0.27
CA SER A 343 -17.92 -17.83 -1.12
C SER A 343 -16.78 -17.23 -0.32
N ALA A 344 -17.08 -16.58 0.81
CA ALA A 344 -16.07 -16.01 1.69
C ALA A 344 -15.16 -17.10 2.29
N LYS A 345 -15.73 -18.25 2.67
CA LYS A 345 -14.94 -19.41 3.10
C LYS A 345 -13.94 -19.84 2.02
N LYS A 346 -14.40 -20.05 0.78
CA LYS A 346 -13.54 -20.45 -0.34
C LYS A 346 -12.45 -19.41 -0.64
N GLU A 347 -12.79 -18.13 -0.58
CA GLU A 347 -11.84 -17.04 -0.76
C GLU A 347 -10.74 -17.09 0.30
N TRP A 348 -11.11 -17.18 1.58
CA TRP A 348 -10.14 -17.26 2.67
C TRP A 348 -9.22 -18.47 2.57
N MET A 349 -9.78 -19.65 2.28
CA MET A 349 -8.97 -20.85 2.11
C MET A 349 -7.97 -20.70 0.95
N SER A 350 -8.43 -20.19 -0.20
CA SER A 350 -7.58 -19.94 -1.36
C SER A 350 -6.48 -18.91 -1.09
N LYS A 351 -6.80 -17.83 -0.35
CA LYS A 351 -5.82 -16.80 0.02
C LYS A 351 -4.75 -17.34 0.97
N ILE A 352 -5.14 -18.13 1.97
CA ILE A 352 -4.21 -18.77 2.90
C ILE A 352 -3.31 -19.76 2.14
N GLU A 353 -3.87 -20.65 1.32
CA GLU A 353 -3.11 -21.61 0.52
C GLU A 353 -2.14 -20.91 -0.45
N GLY A 354 -2.59 -19.84 -1.10
CA GLY A 354 -1.77 -19.01 -1.96
C GLY A 354 -0.59 -18.36 -1.22
N ALA A 355 -0.84 -17.83 -0.02
CA ALA A 355 0.20 -17.24 0.82
C ALA A 355 1.21 -18.28 1.31
N VAL A 356 0.75 -19.45 1.77
CA VAL A 356 1.63 -20.58 2.15
C VAL A 356 2.50 -21.02 0.96
N THR A 357 1.92 -21.17 -0.22
CA THR A 357 2.65 -21.55 -1.43
C THR A 357 3.69 -20.51 -1.83
N ALA A 358 3.35 -19.22 -1.73
CA ALA A 358 4.26 -18.12 -2.02
C ALA A 358 5.44 -18.10 -1.03
N LEU A 359 5.18 -18.32 0.26
CA LEU A 359 6.21 -18.40 1.29
C LEU A 359 7.19 -19.55 1.03
N LEU A 360 6.68 -20.74 0.72
CA LEU A 360 7.52 -21.91 0.41
C LEU A 360 8.39 -21.71 -0.84
N LYS A 361 7.88 -20.98 -1.84
CA LYS A 361 8.65 -20.60 -3.04
C LYS A 361 9.77 -19.60 -2.73
N LEU A 362 9.56 -18.70 -1.77
CA LEU A 362 10.58 -17.74 -1.36
C LEU A 362 11.69 -18.42 -0.55
N ASP A 363 11.31 -19.29 0.39
CA ASP A 363 12.27 -20.04 1.22
C ASP A 363 13.13 -21.03 0.41
N SER A 364 12.62 -21.55 -0.72
CA SER A 364 13.41 -22.39 -1.63
C SER A 364 14.45 -21.60 -2.45
N GLN A 365 14.24 -20.29 -2.61
CA GLN A 365 15.16 -19.40 -3.33
C GLN A 365 16.17 -18.71 -2.39
N GLN A 366 15.82 -18.52 -1.11
CA GLN A 366 16.70 -17.97 -0.08
C GLN A 366 16.51 -18.72 1.25
N PRO A 367 17.38 -19.69 1.61
CA PRO A 367 17.26 -20.37 2.90
C PRO A 367 17.53 -19.37 4.03
N ARG A 368 16.53 -19.17 4.90
CA ARG A 368 16.58 -18.24 6.04
C ARG A 368 17.82 -18.53 6.91
N VAL A 369 18.73 -17.56 7.00
CA VAL A 369 19.86 -17.59 7.95
C VAL A 369 19.29 -17.58 9.37
N LYS A 370 19.61 -18.60 10.16
CA LYS A 370 19.26 -18.71 11.58
C LYS A 370 19.99 -17.61 12.36
N SER A 371 19.29 -16.55 12.73
CA SER A 371 19.76 -15.70 13.82
C SER A 371 19.56 -16.44 15.13
N SER A 372 20.55 -17.24 15.52
CA SER A 372 20.69 -17.77 16.88
C SER A 372 21.84 -17.07 17.57
N SER A 373 21.53 -16.02 18.31
CA SER A 373 22.31 -15.65 19.48
C SER A 373 21.42 -14.84 20.39
N LEU A 374 21.31 -15.28 21.65
CA LEU A 374 21.14 -14.49 22.88
C LEU A 374 20.64 -15.44 23.98
N TRP A 375 21.57 -16.26 24.46
CA TRP A 375 21.54 -16.67 25.86
C TRP A 375 21.67 -15.38 26.68
N LEU A 376 20.63 -15.01 27.43
CA LEU A 376 20.72 -14.02 28.50
C LEU A 376 20.73 -14.80 29.80
N GLU A 377 21.94 -15.10 30.26
CA GLU A 377 22.19 -15.61 31.61
C GLU A 377 21.63 -14.60 32.63
N SER A 378 20.74 -15.09 33.49
CA SER A 378 20.28 -14.34 34.66
C SER A 378 21.43 -14.26 35.65
N SER A 379 22.16 -13.16 35.65
CA SER A 379 23.06 -12.83 36.77
C SER A 379 22.20 -12.35 37.95
N GLN A 380 22.17 -13.14 39.02
CA GLN A 380 21.76 -12.68 40.35
C GLN A 380 23.02 -12.58 41.23
N ILE A 381 23.24 -11.36 41.73
CA ILE A 381 24.09 -10.92 42.86
C ILE A 381 25.60 -11.04 42.65
#